data_AF-A0A537MMS2-F1
#
_entry.id   AF-A0A537MMS2-F1
#
_cell.length_a   1.000
_cell.length_b   1.000
_cell.length_c   1.000
_cell.angle_alpha   90.00
_cell.angle_beta   90.00
_cell.angle_gamma   90.00
#
_symmetry.space_group_name_H-M   'P 1'
#
loop_
_entity.id
_entity.type
_entity.pdbx_description
1 polymer ?
#
loop_
_entity_poly.entity_id
_entity_poly.type
_entity_poly.pdbx_seq_one_letter_code
_entity_poly.pdbx_strand_id
1 'polypeptide(L)'
;DARAAVDSGAYSAYPFTSAIEASQVSAILPGPYDIPVYRCRAAAIATNKAPQLPYRGVARPGVCYAMELMIDAIARTIGKEPHEVRHANLVRPEQMPYDNITDKHFDSGDYPQILRMAVEAIKVGPIRER
;
A
#
# COMPACT_ATOMS: atom_id res chain seq x y z
N ASP A 1 -5.27 -9.64 6.88
CA ASP A 1 -4.31 -10.10 7.91
C ASP A 1 -2.92 -10.06 7.31
N ALA A 2 -1.95 -9.42 7.97
CA ALA A 2 -0.60 -9.24 7.45
C ALA A 2 0.45 -9.38 8.55
N ARG A 3 1.62 -9.89 8.18
CA ARG A 3 2.82 -9.91 9.03
C ARG A 3 3.99 -9.36 8.25
N ALA A 4 4.72 -8.42 8.84
CA ALA A 4 5.89 -7.79 8.23
C ALA A 4 7.08 -7.84 9.20
N ALA A 5 8.25 -8.14 8.67
CA ALA A 5 9.51 -8.05 9.38
C ALA A 5 10.42 -7.10 8.59
N VAL A 6 10.95 -6.09 9.28
CA VAL A 6 11.82 -5.07 8.72
C VAL A 6 13.20 -5.25 9.32
N ASP A 7 14.22 -5.39 8.47
CA ASP A 7 15.61 -5.39 8.92
C ASP A 7 16.02 -3.94 9.26
N SER A 8 16.23 -3.65 10.54
CA SER A 8 16.55 -2.29 10.98
C SER A 8 18.04 -1.96 11.05
N GLY A 9 18.90 -2.93 10.74
CA GLY A 9 20.32 -2.85 11.03
C GLY A 9 20.61 -2.95 12.54
N ALA A 10 21.85 -2.60 12.92
CA ALA A 10 22.38 -2.91 14.24
C ALA A 10 21.85 -2.01 15.36
N TYR A 11 21.51 -0.77 15.04
CA TYR A 11 21.15 0.24 16.03
C TYR A 11 20.03 1.15 15.54
N SER A 12 19.34 1.76 16.50
CA SER A 12 18.35 2.81 16.26
C SER A 12 19.06 4.09 15.81
N ALA A 13 18.69 4.63 14.65
CA ALA A 13 19.29 5.84 14.12
C ALA A 13 18.47 7.09 14.52
N TYR A 14 19.10 8.01 15.25
CA TYR A 14 18.49 9.32 15.54
C TYR A 14 18.40 10.17 14.25
N PRO A 15 17.30 10.93 14.01
CA PRO A 15 16.12 11.11 14.87
C PRO A 15 14.97 10.13 14.62
N PHE A 16 15.12 9.16 13.72
CA PHE A 16 13.99 8.41 13.16
C PHE A 16 13.64 7.12 13.91
N THR A 17 14.57 6.58 14.70
CA THR A 17 14.50 5.29 15.39
C THR A 17 14.58 4.06 14.46
N SER A 18 14.87 2.88 15.03
CA SER A 18 14.85 1.60 14.30
C SER A 18 13.44 1.15 13.88
N ALA A 19 12.39 1.72 14.46
CA ALA A 19 11.01 1.26 14.29
C ALA A 19 10.21 2.04 13.23
N ILE A 20 10.78 3.09 12.62
CA ILE A 20 10.04 4.00 11.72
C ILE A 20 9.38 3.28 10.54
N GLU A 21 10.07 2.31 9.96
CA GLU A 21 9.58 1.60 8.80
C GLU A 21 8.54 0.55 9.20
N ALA A 22 8.81 -0.25 10.24
CA ALA A 22 7.84 -1.23 10.75
C ALA A 22 6.53 -0.56 11.23
N SER A 23 6.61 0.55 11.96
CA SER A 23 5.43 1.28 12.43
C SER A 23 4.60 1.84 11.26
N GLN A 24 5.27 2.37 10.23
CA GLN A 24 4.59 2.82 9.03
C GLN A 24 3.92 1.68 8.29
N VAL A 25 4.55 0.50 8.13
CA VAL A 25 3.92 -0.66 7.47
C VAL A 25 2.54 -0.91 8.06
N SER A 26 2.42 -1.05 9.38
CA SER A 26 1.12 -1.30 10.01
C SER A 26 0.11 -0.17 9.81
N ALA A 27 0.57 1.07 9.63
CA ALA A 27 -0.27 2.26 9.58
C ALA A 27 -0.73 2.63 8.16
N ILE A 28 -0.06 2.18 7.11
CA ILE A 28 -0.38 2.59 5.72
C ILE A 28 -0.63 1.40 4.77
N LEU A 29 -0.48 0.15 5.23
CA LEU A 29 -0.71 -1.04 4.40
C LEU A 29 -2.06 -1.07 3.68
N PRO A 30 -3.19 -0.64 4.29
CA PRO A 30 -4.48 -0.63 3.59
C PRO A 30 -4.50 0.18 2.29
N GLY A 31 -3.60 1.17 2.14
CA GLY A 31 -3.52 2.01 0.96
C GLY A 31 -4.81 2.81 0.72
N PRO A 32 -5.15 3.11 -0.54
CA PRO A 32 -6.35 3.88 -0.93
C PRO A 32 -7.62 3.02 -1.02
N TYR A 33 -7.60 1.80 -0.48
CA TYR A 33 -8.70 0.85 -0.59
C TYR A 33 -9.60 0.92 0.64
N ASP A 34 -10.90 0.79 0.42
CA ASP A 34 -11.91 0.69 1.46
C ASP A 34 -11.89 -0.74 2.05
N ILE A 35 -11.17 -0.90 3.17
CA ILE A 35 -10.97 -2.18 3.85
C ILE A 35 -11.67 -2.14 5.21
N PRO A 36 -12.74 -2.92 5.43
CA PRO A 36 -13.53 -2.84 6.66
C PRO A 36 -12.91 -3.56 7.86
N VAL A 37 -12.00 -4.52 7.62
CA VAL A 37 -11.38 -5.34 8.67
C VAL A 37 -9.89 -5.46 8.41
N TYR A 38 -9.09 -5.10 9.41
CA TYR A 38 -7.64 -5.05 9.28
C TYR A 38 -6.93 -5.64 10.50
N ARG A 39 -5.91 -6.46 10.24
CA ARG A 39 -4.96 -6.95 11.23
C ARG A 39 -3.58 -6.92 10.58
N CYS A 40 -2.63 -6.24 11.21
CA CYS A 40 -1.24 -6.25 10.79
C CYS A 40 -0.32 -6.31 12.01
N ARG A 41 0.70 -7.17 11.94
CA ARG A 41 1.81 -7.17 12.89
C ARG A 41 3.09 -6.85 12.14
N ALA A 42 3.72 -5.74 12.48
CA ALA A 42 5.02 -5.35 11.95
C ALA A 42 6.07 -5.36 13.06
N ALA A 43 7.29 -5.80 12.75
CA ALA A 43 8.41 -5.83 13.68
C ALA A 43 9.68 -5.29 13.03
N ALA A 44 10.43 -4.48 13.78
CA ALA A 44 11.80 -4.12 13.44
C ALA A 44 12.76 -5.15 14.07
N ILE A 45 13.62 -5.74 13.25
CA ILE A 45 14.55 -6.80 13.61
C ILE A 45 15.96 -6.25 13.55
N ALA A 46 16.67 -6.28 14.67
CA ALA A 46 18.07 -5.88 14.73
C ALA A 46 18.96 -6.92 14.04
N THR A 47 19.91 -6.45 13.23
CA THR A 47 20.86 -7.30 12.49
C THR A 47 22.26 -6.69 12.50
N ASN A 48 23.30 -7.45 12.14
CA ASN A 48 24.67 -6.91 12.02
C ASN A 48 24.89 -6.14 10.70
N LYS A 49 23.98 -5.23 10.35
CA LYS A 49 24.06 -4.35 9.17
C LYS A 49 24.07 -2.89 9.60
N ALA A 50 24.45 -2.01 8.67
CA ALA A 50 24.30 -0.57 8.88
C ALA A 50 22.83 -0.22 9.21
N PRO A 51 22.57 0.73 10.13
CA PRO A 51 21.21 1.15 10.45
C PRO A 51 20.41 1.57 9.23
N GLN A 52 19.14 1.16 9.16
CA GLN A 52 18.23 1.69 8.16
C GLN A 52 17.97 3.18 8.40
N LEU A 53 17.74 3.92 7.31
CA LEU A 53 17.32 5.31 7.37
C LEU A 53 16.16 5.55 6.39
N PRO A 54 15.30 6.53 6.68
CA PRO A 54 14.22 6.92 5.79
C PRO A 54 14.72 7.21 4.37
N TYR A 55 14.08 6.56 3.40
CA TYR A 55 14.25 6.90 2.00
C TYR A 55 12.89 7.11 1.36
N ARG A 56 12.70 8.27 0.73
CA ARG A 56 11.52 8.69 -0.08
C ARG A 56 10.22 7.90 0.20
N GLY A 57 9.55 8.25 1.30
CA GLY A 57 8.28 7.61 1.69
C GLY A 57 8.41 6.43 2.66
N VAL A 58 9.64 6.09 3.07
CA VAL A 58 9.94 5.09 4.11
C VAL A 58 9.33 3.73 3.75
N ALA A 59 8.34 3.25 4.49
CA ALA A 59 7.70 1.96 4.23
C ALA A 59 6.80 1.96 2.99
N ARG A 60 6.40 3.14 2.48
CA ARG A 60 5.37 3.27 1.45
C ARG A 60 5.70 2.52 0.16
N PRO A 61 6.93 2.55 -0.39
CA PRO A 61 7.28 1.73 -1.55
C PRO A 61 7.04 0.24 -1.32
N GLY A 62 7.47 -0.31 -0.17
CA GLY A 62 7.30 -1.72 0.18
C GLY A 62 5.82 -2.09 0.39
N VAL A 63 5.07 -1.23 1.06
CA VAL A 63 3.62 -1.39 1.27
C VAL A 63 2.86 -1.36 -0.05
N CYS A 64 3.11 -0.36 -0.90
CA CYS A 64 2.47 -0.26 -2.21
C CYS A 64 2.81 -1.49 -3.04
N TYR A 65 4.07 -1.90 -3.07
CA TYR A 65 4.46 -3.11 -3.78
C TYR A 65 3.70 -4.35 -3.28
N ALA A 66 3.65 -4.58 -1.98
CA ALA A 66 2.94 -5.72 -1.41
C ALA A 66 1.43 -5.68 -1.70
N MET A 67 0.78 -4.54 -1.48
CA MET A 67 -0.67 -4.40 -1.66
C MET A 67 -1.08 -4.52 -3.14
N GLU A 68 -0.36 -3.85 -4.04
CA GLU A 68 -0.66 -3.86 -5.47
C GLU A 68 -0.44 -5.26 -6.09
N LEU A 69 0.60 -5.98 -5.66
CA LEU A 69 0.79 -7.37 -6.07
C LEU A 69 -0.29 -8.30 -5.54
N MET A 70 -0.77 -8.08 -4.31
CA MET A 70 -1.87 -8.85 -3.74
C MET A 70 -3.16 -8.63 -4.53
N ILE A 71 -3.44 -7.38 -4.93
CA ILE A 71 -4.60 -7.07 -5.78
C ILE A 71 -4.50 -7.76 -7.13
N ASP A 72 -3.33 -7.72 -7.78
CA ASP A 72 -3.10 -8.41 -9.04
C ASP A 72 -3.27 -9.93 -8.89
N ALA A 73 -2.83 -10.51 -7.77
CA ALA A 73 -3.01 -11.93 -7.46
C ALA A 73 -4.49 -12.29 -7.26
N ILE A 74 -5.25 -11.45 -6.56
CA ILE A 74 -6.70 -11.60 -6.40
C ILE A 74 -7.37 -11.55 -7.77
N ALA A 75 -7.04 -10.56 -8.60
CA ALA A 75 -7.60 -10.39 -9.94
C ALA A 75 -7.41 -11.65 -10.80
N ARG A 76 -6.18 -12.19 -10.84
CA ARG A 76 -5.89 -13.46 -11.52
C ARG A 76 -6.71 -14.63 -10.97
N THR A 77 -6.87 -14.70 -9.65
CA THR A 77 -7.60 -15.81 -8.99
C THR A 77 -9.09 -15.79 -9.33
N ILE A 78 -9.69 -14.61 -9.45
CA ILE A 78 -11.12 -14.45 -9.73
C ILE A 78 -11.44 -14.19 -11.21
N GLY A 79 -10.43 -14.25 -12.10
CA GLY A 79 -10.60 -14.05 -13.54
C GLY A 79 -11.04 -12.65 -13.93
N LYS A 80 -10.58 -11.61 -13.21
CA LYS A 80 -10.84 -10.19 -13.53
C LYS A 80 -9.58 -9.46 -13.92
N GLU A 81 -9.72 -8.35 -14.64
CA GLU A 81 -8.61 -7.45 -14.89
C GLU A 81 -8.17 -6.74 -13.60
N PRO A 82 -6.87 -6.51 -13.37
CA PRO A 82 -6.40 -5.91 -12.11
C PRO A 82 -6.94 -4.50 -11.85
N HIS A 83 -7.23 -3.72 -12.88
CA HIS A 83 -7.84 -2.40 -12.69
C HIS A 83 -9.31 -2.50 -12.26
N GLU A 84 -10.03 -3.57 -12.60
CA GLU A 84 -11.41 -3.77 -12.16
C GLU A 84 -11.47 -4.07 -10.67
N VAL A 85 -10.52 -4.88 -10.18
CA VAL A 85 -10.40 -5.18 -8.75
C VAL A 85 -10.04 -3.90 -7.97
N ARG A 86 -9.13 -3.08 -8.49
CA ARG A 86 -8.83 -1.77 -7.89
C ARG A 86 -10.09 -0.90 -7.84
N HIS A 87 -10.74 -0.70 -8.99
CA HIS A 87 -11.93 0.16 -9.08
C HIS A 87 -13.04 -0.27 -8.12
N ALA A 88 -13.24 -1.58 -7.94
CA ALA A 88 -14.24 -2.11 -7.02
C ALA A 88 -13.96 -1.78 -5.55
N ASN A 89 -12.68 -1.63 -5.16
CA ASN A 89 -12.27 -1.49 -3.76
C ASN A 89 -11.69 -0.11 -3.41
N LEU A 90 -11.48 0.79 -4.36
CA LEU A 90 -10.99 2.15 -4.08
C LEU A 90 -12.01 2.96 -3.28
N VAL A 91 -11.53 3.77 -2.34
CA VAL A 91 -12.34 4.81 -1.68
C VAL A 91 -12.93 5.74 -2.75
N ARG A 92 -14.22 6.02 -2.62
CA ARG A 92 -15.01 6.81 -3.56
C ARG A 92 -14.91 8.31 -3.25
N PRO A 93 -15.02 9.19 -4.26
CA PRO A 93 -14.98 10.64 -4.04
C PRO A 93 -16.09 11.13 -3.10
N GLU A 94 -17.28 10.52 -3.14
CA GLU A 94 -18.40 10.83 -2.25
C GLU A 94 -18.18 10.40 -0.78
N GLN A 95 -17.17 9.56 -0.51
CA GLN A 95 -16.77 9.19 0.85
C GLN A 95 -15.81 10.21 1.48
N MET A 96 -15.27 11.16 0.69
CA MET A 96 -14.28 12.11 1.19
C MET A 96 -14.93 13.29 1.94
N PRO A 97 -14.35 13.77 3.06
CA PRO A 97 -13.12 13.27 3.69
C PRO A 97 -13.33 11.90 4.36
N TYR A 98 -12.32 11.04 4.27
CA TYR A 98 -12.41 9.63 4.67
C TYR A 98 -11.30 9.27 5.66
N ASP A 99 -11.68 8.76 6.83
CA ASP A 99 -10.75 8.14 7.78
C ASP A 99 -10.77 6.63 7.56
N ASN A 100 -9.63 6.05 7.19
CA ASN A 100 -9.55 4.61 6.95
C ASN A 100 -9.48 3.80 8.27
N ILE A 101 -9.51 2.47 8.15
CA ILE A 101 -9.46 1.52 9.29
C ILE A 101 -8.19 1.61 10.18
N THR A 102 -7.20 2.41 9.78
CA THR A 102 -5.97 2.69 10.53
C THR A 102 -5.87 4.16 10.95
N ASP A 103 -7.00 4.87 11.00
CA ASP A 103 -7.14 6.29 11.35
C ASP A 103 -6.28 7.20 10.47
N LYS A 104 -6.15 6.87 9.18
CA LYS A 104 -5.53 7.76 8.19
C LYS A 104 -6.59 8.61 7.53
N HIS A 105 -6.46 9.92 7.76
CA HIS A 105 -7.29 10.94 7.15
C HIS A 105 -6.92 11.18 5.69
N PHE A 106 -7.87 10.97 4.81
CA PHE A 106 -7.83 11.37 3.41
C PHE A 106 -8.69 12.63 3.26
N ASP A 107 -8.05 13.71 2.86
CA ASP A 107 -8.66 15.04 2.74
C ASP A 107 -9.60 15.12 1.53
N SER A 108 -9.16 14.63 0.38
CA SER A 108 -9.91 14.67 -0.89
C SER A 108 -9.37 13.67 -1.92
N GLY A 109 -10.13 13.46 -3.00
CA GLY A 109 -9.66 12.76 -4.19
C GLY A 109 -10.74 11.95 -4.93
N ASP A 110 -10.58 11.82 -6.24
CA ASP A 110 -11.34 10.88 -7.07
C ASP A 110 -10.39 9.79 -7.61
N TYR A 111 -10.09 8.81 -6.75
CA TYR A 111 -9.21 7.70 -7.11
C TYR A 111 -9.78 6.84 -8.25
N PRO A 112 -11.09 6.55 -8.31
CA PRO A 112 -11.69 5.88 -9.46
C PRO A 112 -11.47 6.61 -10.78
N GLN A 113 -11.56 7.96 -10.81
CA GLN A 113 -11.30 8.75 -12.02
C GLN A 113 -9.83 8.64 -12.44
N ILE A 114 -8.89 8.81 -11.51
CA ILE A 114 -7.46 8.70 -11.79
C ILE A 114 -7.11 7.32 -12.35
N LEU A 115 -7.71 6.26 -11.80
CA LEU A 115 -7.55 4.90 -12.32
C LEU A 115 -8.07 4.76 -13.74
N ARG A 116 -9.28 5.28 -14.04
CA ARG A 116 -9.83 5.26 -15.41
C ARG A 116 -8.91 5.97 -16.41
N MET A 117 -8.41 7.15 -16.04
CA MET A 117 -7.47 7.91 -16.87
C MET A 117 -6.18 7.13 -17.13
N ALA A 118 -5.63 6.45 -16.12
CA ALA A 118 -4.43 5.63 -16.28
C ALA A 118 -4.68 4.43 -17.21
N VAL A 119 -5.82 3.73 -17.06
CA VAL A 119 -6.20 2.60 -17.92
C VAL A 119 -6.36 3.03 -19.37
N GLU A 120 -7.02 4.16 -19.61
CA GLU A 120 -7.18 4.75 -20.94
C GLU A 120 -5.84 5.09 -21.59
N ALA A 121 -4.94 5.72 -20.83
CA ALA A 121 -3.60 6.08 -21.31
C ALA A 121 -2.73 4.85 -21.63
N ILE A 122 -2.83 3.79 -20.81
CA ILE A 122 -2.09 2.54 -21.00
C ILE A 122 -2.60 1.75 -22.22
N LYS A 123 -3.89 1.85 -22.56
CA LYS A 123 -4.54 1.06 -23.62
C LYS A 123 -4.40 -0.45 -23.38
N VAL A 124 -4.96 -0.91 -22.25
CA VAL A 124 -4.81 -2.30 -21.77
C VAL A 124 -5.26 -3.35 -22.81
N GLY A 125 -6.37 -3.15 -23.51
CA GLY A 125 -6.89 -4.10 -24.51
C GLY A 125 -5.86 -4.47 -25.59
N PRO A 126 -5.34 -3.50 -26.37
CA PRO A 126 -4.27 -3.76 -27.32
C PRO A 126 -3.01 -4.40 -26.74
N ILE A 127 -2.68 -4.14 -25.47
CA ILE A 127 -1.53 -4.77 -24.81
C ILE A 127 -1.80 -6.25 -24.51
N ARG A 128 -3.04 -6.62 -24.15
CA ARG A 128 -3.43 -8.01 -23.86
C ARG A 128 -3.44 -8.89 -25.11
N GLU A 129 -3.68 -8.31 -26.28
CA GLU A 129 -3.71 -9.02 -27.57
C GLU A 129 -2.32 -9.27 -28.16
N ARG A 130 -1.28 -8.59 -27.67
CA ARG A 130 0.11 -8.71 -28.14
C ARG A 130 0.83 -9.91 -27.53
#